data_AF-A0A970XYQ8-F1
#
_entry.id   AF-A0A970XYQ8-F1
#
_cell.length_a   1.000
_cell.length_b   1.000
_cell.length_c   1.000
_cell.angle_alpha   90.00
_cell.angle_beta   90.00
_cell.angle_gamma   90.00
#
_symmetry.space_group_name_H-M   'P 1'
#
loop_
_entity.id
_entity.type
_entity.pdbx_description
1 polymer ?
#
loop_
_entity_poly.entity_id
_entity_poly.type
_entity_poly.pdbx_seq_one_letter_code
_entity_poly.pdbx_strand_id
1 'polypeptide(L)'
;MELSNLTDSTGVIVMNGILNAESEEILNKSIEEAAQKRLSKVVLDFRPVDHMTSLGVSNLVKLTSIAKKKKIKLFAYGLSDRYREIFNMTCLDNAIIAVGGKENSDLLTKDEIDKLNKLEVTAGKQSDEGWAPFIEKIKVTEKPEGALVKNMDNRRLQAQIKGFGKMWQKTFRLMIDKPEFSPEDIINKLKKNFVAFQVPENFFFPTSKGLTPGALVFIDSATPGGVVSTGIYVLYMDDTSFTYVTPQGHPEAGWITFSAKEEEGKIRLQIQGLVRASDPFFEIAYAIAGQAFQEKIWLNVLTQMAKHLEIEDNGQMVKYKPANYCQWGKCGNIWYNAQLRSLPLNFTKLLPMSKKVKEKRISGGYR
;
A
#
# COMPACT_ATOMS: atom_id res chain seq x y z
N MET A 1 -5.06 -13.78 19.42
CA MET A 1 -6.07 -13.51 18.36
C MET A 1 -6.84 -14.79 18.11
N GLU A 2 -7.93 -15.01 18.85
CA GLU A 2 -8.82 -16.17 18.68
C GLU A 2 -10.26 -15.69 18.50
N LEU A 3 -11.05 -16.48 17.76
CA LEU A 3 -12.46 -16.19 17.51
C LEU A 3 -13.34 -16.72 18.65
N SER A 4 -14.06 -15.82 19.32
CA SER A 4 -15.13 -16.15 20.26
C SER A 4 -16.49 -15.70 19.73
N ASN A 5 -17.57 -16.33 20.22
CA ASN A 5 -18.93 -15.96 19.82
C ASN A 5 -19.46 -14.87 20.76
N LEU A 6 -20.01 -13.78 20.20
CA LEU A 6 -20.81 -12.81 20.95
C LEU A 6 -22.30 -13.21 20.95
N THR A 7 -22.77 -13.70 19.81
CA THR A 7 -24.12 -14.22 19.58
C THR A 7 -24.04 -15.42 18.63
N ASP A 8 -25.18 -16.04 18.32
CA ASP A 8 -25.26 -17.14 17.35
C ASP A 8 -24.85 -16.74 15.92
N SER A 9 -24.85 -15.44 15.61
CA SER A 9 -24.56 -14.93 14.26
C SER A 9 -23.38 -13.96 14.19
N THR A 10 -22.79 -13.62 15.34
CA THR A 10 -21.73 -12.62 15.47
C THR A 10 -20.58 -13.15 16.32
N GLY A 11 -19.38 -13.12 15.75
CA GLY A 11 -18.14 -13.42 16.46
C GLY A 11 -17.34 -12.15 16.77
N VAL A 12 -16.40 -12.28 17.70
CA VAL A 12 -15.39 -11.27 18.01
C VAL A 12 -13.99 -11.89 17.96
N ILE A 13 -13.06 -11.14 17.39
CA ILE A 13 -11.63 -11.41 17.42
C ILE A 13 -10.99 -10.28 18.22
N VAL A 14 -10.48 -10.62 19.40
CA VAL A 14 -9.66 -9.70 20.19
C VAL A 14 -8.28 -9.64 19.55
N MET A 15 -7.93 -8.46 19.02
CA MET A 15 -6.69 -8.25 18.28
C MET A 15 -5.48 -8.34 19.21
N ASN A 16 -4.33 -8.78 18.69
CA ASN A 16 -3.09 -8.79 19.47
C ASN A 16 -2.52 -7.37 19.59
N GLY A 17 -1.58 -7.17 20.52
CA GLY A 17 -0.90 -5.89 20.73
C GLY A 17 -0.19 -5.34 19.49
N ILE A 18 0.35 -6.18 18.63
CA ILE A 18 1.02 -5.72 17.40
C ILE A 18 0.35 -6.35 16.18
N LEU A 19 -0.06 -5.48 15.25
CA LEU A 19 -0.54 -5.89 13.92
C LEU A 19 0.53 -5.59 12.88
N ASN A 20 1.15 -6.64 12.36
CA ASN A 20 2.28 -6.56 11.43
C ASN A 20 2.18 -7.65 10.35
N ALA A 21 3.29 -7.93 9.65
CA ALA A 21 3.36 -8.96 8.62
C ALA A 21 3.00 -10.36 9.11
N GLU A 22 3.32 -10.70 10.36
CA GLU A 22 3.13 -12.03 10.96
C GLU A 22 1.67 -12.29 11.36
N SER A 23 0.84 -11.24 11.39
CA SER A 23 -0.58 -11.36 11.73
C SER A 23 -1.42 -12.03 10.62
N GLU A 24 -0.87 -12.28 9.43
CA GLU A 24 -1.64 -12.78 8.28
C GLU A 24 -2.32 -14.13 8.55
N GLU A 25 -1.54 -15.12 8.98
CA GLU A 25 -2.00 -16.50 9.09
C GLU A 25 -3.12 -16.62 10.13
N ILE A 26 -2.92 -16.03 11.30
CA ILE A 26 -3.88 -16.09 12.40
C ILE A 26 -5.19 -15.35 12.06
N LEU A 27 -5.13 -14.20 11.37
CA LEU A 27 -6.32 -13.48 10.93
C LEU A 27 -7.12 -14.31 9.90
N ASN A 28 -6.43 -14.91 8.93
CA ASN A 28 -7.08 -15.74 7.92
C ASN A 28 -7.75 -16.97 8.57
N LYS A 29 -7.06 -17.64 9.49
CA LYS A 29 -7.60 -18.77 10.25
C LYS A 29 -8.87 -18.39 11.00
N SER A 30 -8.88 -17.25 11.71
CA SER A 30 -10.07 -16.82 12.46
C SER A 30 -11.29 -16.55 11.57
N ILE A 31 -11.11 -16.05 10.34
CA ILE A 31 -12.24 -15.86 9.41
C ILE A 31 -12.71 -17.19 8.80
N GLU A 32 -11.81 -18.14 8.57
CA GLU A 32 -12.21 -19.49 8.16
C GLU A 32 -13.02 -20.19 9.26
N GLU A 33 -12.59 -20.07 10.53
CA GLU A 33 -13.35 -20.56 11.68
C GLU A 33 -14.72 -19.89 11.80
N ALA A 34 -14.80 -18.57 11.58
CA ALA A 34 -16.08 -17.84 11.60
C ALA A 34 -17.03 -18.36 10.51
N ALA A 35 -16.51 -18.66 9.33
CA ALA A 35 -17.28 -19.24 8.23
C ALA A 35 -17.77 -20.67 8.56
N GLN A 36 -16.93 -21.50 9.18
CA GLN A 36 -17.32 -22.84 9.64
C GLN A 36 -18.44 -22.79 10.68
N LYS A 37 -18.37 -21.82 11.60
CA LYS A 37 -19.41 -21.52 12.60
C LYS A 37 -20.65 -20.83 12.01
N ARG A 38 -20.69 -20.58 10.69
CA ARG A 38 -21.79 -19.90 9.98
C ARG A 38 -22.11 -18.50 10.51
N LEU A 39 -21.11 -17.80 11.05
CA LEU A 39 -21.27 -16.42 11.50
C LEU A 39 -21.46 -15.50 10.29
N SER A 40 -22.29 -14.47 10.45
CA SER A 40 -22.56 -13.46 9.43
C SER A 40 -21.82 -12.15 9.68
N LYS A 41 -21.41 -11.91 10.94
CA LYS A 41 -20.66 -10.74 11.38
C LYS A 41 -19.43 -11.17 12.18
N VAL A 42 -18.33 -10.46 11.98
CA VAL A 42 -17.14 -10.57 12.84
C VAL A 42 -16.71 -9.17 13.26
N VAL A 43 -16.58 -8.96 14.56
CA VAL A 43 -16.06 -7.73 15.15
C VAL A 43 -14.58 -7.93 15.46
N LEU A 44 -13.74 -7.04 14.94
CA LEU A 44 -12.32 -6.95 15.27
C LEU A 44 -12.19 -5.92 16.41
N ASP A 45 -11.80 -6.37 17.60
CA ASP A 45 -11.62 -5.50 18.76
C ASP A 45 -10.20 -4.97 18.82
N PHE A 46 -10.05 -3.67 18.49
CA PHE A 46 -8.77 -2.97 18.42
C PHE A 46 -8.32 -2.38 19.75
N ARG A 47 -9.12 -2.45 20.82
CA ARG A 47 -8.72 -1.94 22.15
C ARG A 47 -7.35 -2.46 22.62
N PRO A 48 -6.98 -3.74 22.42
CA PRO A 48 -5.68 -4.24 22.85
C PRO A 48 -4.53 -3.88 21.92
N VAL A 49 -4.79 -3.31 20.74
CA VAL A 49 -3.73 -3.00 19.77
C VAL A 49 -2.85 -1.88 20.31
N ASP A 50 -1.58 -2.19 20.51
CA ASP A 50 -0.53 -1.23 20.85
C ASP A 50 -0.02 -0.50 19.62
N HIS A 51 0.25 -1.22 18.52
CA HIS A 51 0.74 -0.62 17.29
C HIS A 51 0.31 -1.43 16.04
N MET A 52 0.11 -0.74 14.92
CA MET A 52 -0.25 -1.35 13.63
C MET A 52 0.66 -0.81 12.53
N THR A 53 1.42 -1.69 11.88
CA THR A 53 2.30 -1.31 10.76
C THR A 53 1.54 -1.32 9.42
N SER A 54 2.17 -0.82 8.36
CA SER A 54 1.59 -0.87 7.01
C SER A 54 1.37 -2.30 6.48
N LEU A 55 2.20 -3.27 6.90
CA LEU A 55 2.01 -4.68 6.57
C LEU A 55 0.85 -5.28 7.37
N GLY A 56 0.63 -4.83 8.62
CA GLY A 56 -0.58 -5.14 9.38
C GLY A 56 -1.86 -4.67 8.68
N VAL A 57 -1.86 -3.43 8.18
CA VAL A 57 -2.96 -2.91 7.35
C VAL A 57 -3.15 -3.72 6.07
N SER A 58 -2.05 -4.14 5.42
CA SER A 58 -2.11 -5.02 4.23
C SER A 58 -2.81 -6.33 4.54
N ASN A 59 -2.59 -6.90 5.74
CA ASN A 59 -3.27 -8.09 6.21
C ASN A 59 -4.78 -7.85 6.44
N LEU A 60 -5.18 -6.70 7.00
CA LEU A 60 -6.59 -6.32 7.10
C LEU A 60 -7.27 -6.15 5.73
N VAL A 61 -6.59 -5.56 4.74
CA VAL A 61 -7.12 -5.46 3.37
C VAL A 61 -7.34 -6.86 2.78
N LYS A 62 -6.38 -7.77 2.92
CA LYS A 62 -6.54 -9.17 2.47
C LYS A 62 -7.70 -9.86 3.19
N LEU A 63 -7.82 -9.64 4.50
CA LEU A 63 -8.90 -10.17 5.32
C LEU A 63 -10.28 -9.77 4.77
N THR A 64 -10.46 -8.52 4.35
CA THR A 64 -11.73 -8.06 3.75
C THR A 64 -12.11 -8.85 2.50
N SER A 65 -11.12 -9.27 1.70
CA SER A 65 -11.35 -10.10 0.51
C SER A 65 -11.79 -11.51 0.87
N ILE A 66 -11.23 -12.09 1.93
CA ILE A 66 -11.60 -13.42 2.44
C ILE A 66 -13.01 -13.37 3.04
N ALA A 67 -13.26 -12.43 3.96
CA ALA A 67 -14.56 -12.24 4.61
C ALA A 67 -15.68 -12.02 3.59
N LYS A 68 -15.45 -11.21 2.55
CA LYS A 68 -16.43 -11.01 1.47
C LYS A 68 -16.78 -12.30 0.72
N LYS A 69 -15.79 -13.15 0.41
CA LYS A 69 -16.05 -14.46 -0.23
C LYS A 69 -16.89 -15.37 0.65
N LYS A 70 -16.69 -15.27 1.97
CA LYS A 70 -17.45 -16.02 2.99
C LYS A 70 -18.79 -15.36 3.38
N LYS A 71 -19.12 -14.20 2.78
CA LYS A 71 -20.32 -13.40 3.11
C LYS A 71 -20.36 -12.92 4.58
N ILE A 72 -19.20 -12.70 5.16
CA ILE A 72 -19.02 -12.17 6.53
C ILE A 72 -18.81 -10.66 6.46
N LYS A 73 -19.59 -9.90 7.24
CA LYS A 73 -19.39 -8.46 7.44
C LYS A 73 -18.35 -8.24 8.54
N LEU A 74 -17.38 -7.35 8.29
CA LEU A 74 -16.35 -7.00 9.26
C LEU A 74 -16.65 -5.65 9.91
N PHE A 75 -16.43 -5.58 11.22
CA PHE A 75 -16.57 -4.37 12.03
C PHE A 75 -15.29 -4.12 12.81
N ALA A 76 -14.96 -2.85 13.07
CA ALA A 76 -13.86 -2.46 13.95
C ALA A 76 -14.42 -1.83 15.21
N TYR A 77 -14.05 -2.35 16.37
CA TYR A 77 -14.48 -1.84 17.67
C TYR A 77 -13.28 -1.27 18.43
N GLY A 78 -13.50 -0.18 19.18
CA GLY A 78 -12.46 0.41 20.04
C GLY A 78 -11.35 1.18 19.33
N LEU A 79 -11.58 1.67 18.11
CA LEU A 79 -10.62 2.56 17.43
C LEU A 79 -10.60 3.95 18.11
N SER A 80 -9.40 4.41 18.46
CA SER A 80 -9.13 5.83 18.77
C SER A 80 -9.39 6.72 17.55
N ASP A 81 -9.52 8.03 17.78
CA ASP A 81 -9.71 9.00 16.68
C ASP A 81 -8.55 8.93 15.68
N ARG A 82 -7.32 8.76 16.17
CA ARG A 82 -6.15 8.64 15.30
C ARG A 82 -6.16 7.35 14.47
N TYR A 83 -6.59 6.23 15.04
CA TYR A 83 -6.74 4.99 14.26
C TYR A 83 -7.89 5.06 13.25
N ARG A 84 -8.95 5.85 13.52
CA ARG A 84 -9.99 6.14 12.52
C ARG A 84 -9.42 6.92 11.33
N GLU A 85 -8.52 7.86 11.57
CA GLU A 85 -7.80 8.57 10.49
C GLU A 85 -6.91 7.61 9.68
N ILE A 86 -6.19 6.70 10.32
CA ILE A 86 -5.40 5.66 9.62
C ILE A 86 -6.32 4.76 8.78
N PHE A 87 -7.47 4.35 9.33
CA PHE A 87 -8.49 3.61 8.58
C PHE A 87 -8.99 4.37 7.36
N ASN A 88 -9.15 5.69 7.46
CA ASN A 88 -9.57 6.52 6.34
C ASN A 88 -8.48 6.65 5.27
N MET A 89 -7.22 6.96 5.65
CA MET A 89 -6.09 7.07 4.71
C MET A 89 -5.83 5.77 3.95
N THR A 90 -6.05 4.63 4.62
CA THR A 90 -5.90 3.28 4.05
C THR A 90 -7.19 2.76 3.40
N CYS A 91 -8.25 3.57 3.44
CA CYS A 91 -9.61 3.24 2.98
C CYS A 91 -10.22 1.97 3.62
N LEU A 92 -9.68 1.49 4.75
CA LEU A 92 -10.23 0.35 5.50
C LEU A 92 -11.65 0.64 6.01
N ASP A 93 -11.95 1.90 6.33
CA ASP A 93 -13.29 2.39 6.71
C ASP A 93 -14.40 2.07 5.69
N ASN A 94 -14.04 1.78 4.44
CA ASN A 94 -14.97 1.39 3.38
C ASN A 94 -15.25 -0.11 3.32
N ALA A 95 -14.55 -0.93 4.10
CA ALA A 95 -14.68 -2.38 4.12
C ALA A 95 -14.83 -2.97 5.52
N ILE A 96 -14.35 -2.27 6.55
CA ILE A 96 -14.44 -2.62 7.97
C ILE A 96 -15.10 -1.44 8.67
N ILE A 97 -16.36 -1.60 9.09
CA ILE A 97 -17.16 -0.48 9.59
C ILE A 97 -16.84 -0.26 11.07
N ALA A 98 -16.44 0.96 11.44
CA ALA A 98 -16.16 1.29 12.82
C ALA A 98 -17.46 1.41 13.64
N VAL A 99 -17.51 0.74 14.79
CA VAL A 99 -18.67 0.64 15.70
C VAL A 99 -18.29 1.05 17.13
N GLY A 100 -19.28 1.29 17.99
CA GLY A 100 -19.05 1.64 19.40
C GLY A 100 -18.69 3.11 19.66
N GLY A 101 -18.90 4.00 18.67
CA GLY A 101 -18.81 5.46 18.82
C GLY A 101 -20.18 6.14 18.72
N LYS A 102 -20.22 7.48 18.73
CA LYS A 102 -21.46 8.27 18.74
C LYS A 102 -22.40 8.09 17.52
N GLU A 103 -21.94 7.45 16.44
CA GLU A 103 -22.61 7.53 15.13
C GLU A 103 -23.13 6.21 14.52
N ASN A 104 -22.99 5.02 15.15
CA ASN A 104 -23.36 3.75 14.48
C ASN A 104 -24.11 2.76 15.39
N SER A 105 -25.30 3.13 15.86
CA SER A 105 -26.15 2.27 16.71
C SER A 105 -26.87 1.12 16.00
N ASP A 106 -26.94 1.12 14.66
CA ASP A 106 -27.92 0.27 13.96
C ASP A 106 -27.31 -0.96 13.28
N LEU A 107 -25.98 -1.08 13.24
CA LEU A 107 -25.29 -2.18 12.56
C LEU A 107 -25.02 -3.39 13.46
N LEU A 108 -24.84 -3.13 14.76
CA LEU A 108 -24.78 -4.12 15.82
C LEU A 108 -25.93 -3.88 16.78
N THR A 109 -26.48 -4.95 17.36
CA THR A 109 -27.56 -4.82 18.35
C THR A 109 -27.02 -4.25 19.66
N LYS A 110 -27.91 -3.71 20.49
CA LYS A 110 -27.54 -3.25 21.84
C LYS A 110 -26.90 -4.38 22.67
N ASP A 111 -27.41 -5.61 22.57
CA ASP A 111 -26.83 -6.78 23.25
C ASP A 111 -25.40 -7.08 22.76
N GLU A 112 -25.14 -6.99 21.45
CA GLU A 112 -23.80 -7.17 20.88
C GLU A 112 -22.82 -6.12 21.43
N ILE A 113 -23.24 -4.86 21.52
CA ILE A 113 -22.42 -3.77 22.09
C ILE A 113 -22.20 -3.95 23.60
N ASP A 114 -23.25 -4.31 24.36
CA ASP A 114 -23.14 -4.51 25.81
C ASP A 114 -22.21 -5.68 26.14
N LYS A 115 -22.21 -6.75 25.34
CA LYS A 115 -21.25 -7.86 25.46
C LYS A 115 -19.82 -7.44 25.13
N LEU A 116 -19.62 -6.66 24.07
CA LEU A 116 -18.30 -6.11 23.71
C LEU A 116 -17.73 -5.25 24.85
N ASN A 117 -18.55 -4.38 25.43
CA ASN A 117 -18.17 -3.52 26.56
C ASN A 117 -17.69 -4.33 27.78
N LYS A 118 -18.28 -5.51 28.01
CA LYS A 118 -17.94 -6.39 29.15
C LYS A 118 -16.72 -7.27 28.92
N LEU A 119 -16.16 -7.31 27.71
CA LEU A 119 -14.92 -8.05 27.48
C LEU A 119 -13.76 -7.36 28.19
N GLU A 120 -13.14 -8.09 29.10
CA GLU A 120 -11.89 -7.74 29.77
C GLU A 120 -10.75 -7.75 28.75
N VAL A 121 -10.18 -6.59 28.49
CA VAL A 121 -9.03 -6.44 27.59
C VAL A 121 -8.02 -5.46 28.18
N THR A 122 -6.74 -5.81 28.12
CA THR A 122 -5.67 -4.85 28.42
C THR A 122 -5.57 -3.87 27.25
N ALA A 123 -5.80 -2.58 27.52
CA ALA A 123 -5.73 -1.56 26.49
C ALA A 123 -4.28 -1.38 25.98
N GLY A 124 -4.12 -1.40 24.65
CA GLY A 124 -2.88 -1.00 24.00
C GLY A 124 -2.84 0.51 23.77
N LYS A 125 -1.67 1.05 23.45
CA LYS A 125 -1.50 2.50 23.21
C LYS A 125 -2.17 3.00 21.94
N GLN A 126 -2.42 2.14 20.96
CA GLN A 126 -2.77 2.54 19.59
C GLN A 126 -1.81 3.64 19.06
N SER A 127 -0.51 3.39 19.19
CA SER A 127 0.56 4.27 18.71
C SER A 127 0.47 4.45 17.20
N ASP A 128 0.50 5.71 16.77
CA ASP A 128 0.57 6.09 15.36
C ASP A 128 2.01 6.35 14.88
N GLU A 129 3.00 5.93 15.66
CA GLU A 129 4.41 6.02 15.30
C GLU A 129 4.66 5.50 13.88
N GLY A 130 5.46 6.24 13.12
CA GLY A 130 5.76 5.94 11.72
C GLY A 130 4.65 6.28 10.72
N TRP A 131 3.40 6.51 11.13
CA TRP A 131 2.32 6.89 10.21
C TRP A 131 2.39 8.35 9.78
N ALA A 132 2.05 8.58 8.52
CA ALA A 132 1.91 9.92 7.98
C ALA A 132 0.76 10.70 8.64
N PRO A 133 0.83 12.05 8.68
CA PRO A 133 -0.29 12.86 9.13
C PRO A 133 -1.53 12.61 8.26
N PHE A 134 -2.70 12.75 8.86
CA PHE A 134 -3.96 12.65 8.14
C PHE A 134 -4.09 13.73 7.09
N ILE A 135 -4.49 13.34 5.88
CA ILE A 135 -4.89 14.26 4.82
C ILE A 135 -6.19 13.77 4.19
N GLU A 136 -7.15 14.68 4.01
CA GLU A 136 -8.35 14.36 3.26
C GLU A 136 -8.03 14.32 1.74
N LYS A 137 -7.23 15.28 1.29
CA LYS A 137 -6.76 15.42 -0.09
C LYS A 137 -5.33 15.93 -0.10
N ILE A 138 -4.58 15.51 -1.09
CA ILE A 138 -3.23 15.99 -1.36
C ILE A 138 -3.30 17.48 -1.71
N LYS A 139 -2.47 18.26 -1.05
CA LYS A 139 -2.21 19.66 -1.39
C LYS A 139 -0.76 19.79 -1.86
N VAL A 140 -0.58 20.10 -3.14
CA VAL A 140 0.74 20.30 -3.72
C VAL A 140 1.24 21.69 -3.36
N THR A 141 2.32 21.75 -2.60
CA THR A 141 2.96 23.00 -2.13
C THR A 141 4.34 23.21 -2.73
N GLU A 142 4.92 22.18 -3.32
CA GLU A 142 6.26 22.21 -3.89
C GLU A 142 6.24 21.59 -5.29
N LYS A 143 7.02 22.18 -6.20
CA LYS A 143 7.26 21.66 -7.54
C LYS A 143 8.75 21.40 -7.73
N PRO A 144 9.21 20.15 -7.56
CA PRO A 144 10.60 19.79 -7.82
C PRO A 144 11.02 20.13 -9.25
N GLU A 145 12.30 20.46 -9.42
CA GLU A 145 12.84 20.80 -10.72
C GLU A 145 12.71 19.63 -11.71
N GLY A 146 12.28 19.93 -12.94
CA GLY A 146 12.09 18.93 -13.99
C GLY A 146 10.76 18.16 -13.93
N ALA A 147 10.11 18.08 -12.77
CA ALA A 147 8.85 17.37 -12.60
C ALA A 147 7.68 18.07 -13.32
N LEU A 148 6.80 17.29 -13.96
CA LEU A 148 5.59 17.82 -14.58
C LEU A 148 4.54 18.25 -13.55
N VAL A 149 4.50 17.57 -12.40
CA VAL A 149 3.58 17.84 -11.26
C VAL A 149 2.12 17.89 -11.71
N LYS A 150 1.61 16.76 -12.22
CA LYS A 150 0.21 16.59 -12.59
C LYS A 150 -0.48 15.47 -11.83
N ASN A 151 -1.81 15.48 -11.87
CA ASN A 151 -2.67 14.44 -11.32
C ASN A 151 -2.38 14.10 -9.84
N MET A 152 -1.97 15.10 -9.06
CA MET A 152 -1.65 15.00 -7.63
C MET A 152 -2.50 15.94 -6.79
N ASP A 153 -2.52 17.23 -7.14
CA ASP A 153 -3.23 18.23 -6.34
C ASP A 153 -4.74 17.97 -6.29
N ASN A 154 -5.34 18.20 -5.11
CA ASN A 154 -6.76 17.97 -4.81
C ASN A 154 -7.23 16.52 -5.08
N ARG A 155 -6.30 15.54 -5.16
CA ARG A 155 -6.61 14.11 -5.21
C ARG A 155 -6.69 13.54 -3.80
N ARG A 156 -7.62 12.61 -3.58
CA ARG A 156 -7.61 11.75 -2.39
C ARG A 156 -6.53 10.67 -2.54
N LEU A 157 -6.04 10.15 -1.42
CA LEU A 157 -5.29 8.89 -1.44
C LEU A 157 -6.21 7.77 -1.92
N GLN A 158 -5.67 6.81 -2.68
CA GLN A 158 -6.42 5.72 -3.27
C GLN A 158 -5.77 4.38 -2.93
N ALA A 159 -6.26 3.75 -1.87
CA ALA A 159 -5.92 2.37 -1.56
C ALA A 159 -6.69 1.36 -2.45
N GLN A 160 -6.33 0.08 -2.34
CA GLN A 160 -6.84 -1.01 -3.16
C GLN A 160 -8.35 -1.21 -3.01
N ILE A 161 -8.92 -0.90 -1.84
CA ILE A 161 -10.37 -0.97 -1.58
C ILE A 161 -11.15 -0.04 -2.54
N LYS A 162 -10.53 1.05 -3.00
CA LYS A 162 -11.12 2.01 -3.93
C LYS A 162 -10.73 1.78 -5.40
N GLY A 163 -9.89 0.79 -5.69
CA GLY A 163 -9.48 0.43 -7.06
C GLY A 163 -10.54 -0.34 -7.85
N PHE A 164 -10.41 -0.42 -9.17
CA PHE A 164 -11.34 -1.11 -10.06
C PHE A 164 -10.94 -2.56 -10.33
N GLY A 165 -9.70 -2.81 -10.75
CA GLY A 165 -9.24 -4.09 -11.31
C GLY A 165 -9.21 -5.24 -10.33
N LYS A 166 -8.67 -6.40 -10.73
CA LYS A 166 -8.39 -7.52 -9.79
C LYS A 166 -7.35 -7.09 -8.74
N MET A 167 -7.42 -7.65 -7.53
CA MET A 167 -6.42 -7.38 -6.50
C MET A 167 -5.24 -8.34 -6.63
N TRP A 168 -4.05 -7.77 -6.71
CA TRP A 168 -2.78 -8.48 -6.81
C TRP A 168 -1.88 -8.12 -5.64
N GLN A 169 -1.22 -9.13 -5.09
CA GLN A 169 -0.04 -8.98 -4.27
C GLN A 169 1.16 -9.46 -5.07
N LYS A 170 2.15 -8.61 -5.27
CA LYS A 170 3.45 -9.00 -5.83
C LYS A 170 4.51 -8.77 -4.77
N THR A 171 5.31 -9.80 -4.52
CA THR A 171 6.38 -9.76 -3.52
C THR A 171 7.68 -10.06 -4.22
N PHE A 172 8.58 -9.08 -4.25
CA PHE A 172 9.93 -9.20 -4.76
C PHE A 172 10.88 -9.36 -3.56
N ARG A 173 11.88 -10.24 -3.66
CA ARG A 173 12.79 -10.57 -2.56
C ARG A 173 14.23 -10.64 -3.04
N LEU A 174 15.14 -10.11 -2.23
CA LEU A 174 16.58 -10.25 -2.39
C LEU A 174 17.13 -10.77 -1.05
N MET A 175 17.87 -11.86 -1.08
CA MET A 175 18.52 -12.44 0.09
C MET A 175 19.95 -11.91 0.17
N ILE A 176 20.27 -11.24 1.26
CA ILE A 176 21.53 -10.54 1.47
C ILE A 176 22.32 -11.30 2.52
N ASP A 177 23.47 -11.84 2.10
CA ASP A 177 24.39 -12.63 2.92
C ASP A 177 25.62 -11.78 3.26
N LYS A 178 25.39 -10.74 4.07
CA LYS A 178 26.35 -9.71 4.47
C LYS A 178 26.15 -9.40 5.96
N PRO A 179 26.80 -10.15 6.86
CA PRO A 179 26.57 -10.05 8.31
C PRO A 179 26.96 -8.70 8.91
N GLU A 180 27.72 -7.88 8.18
CA GLU A 180 28.07 -6.51 8.58
C GLU A 180 26.90 -5.51 8.47
N PHE A 181 25.80 -5.87 7.80
CA PHE A 181 24.61 -5.02 7.71
C PHE A 181 23.51 -5.51 8.64
N SER A 182 22.71 -4.56 9.11
CA SER A 182 21.41 -4.80 9.74
C SER A 182 20.25 -4.57 8.75
N PRO A 183 19.03 -5.04 9.04
CA PRO A 183 17.84 -4.67 8.27
C PRO A 183 17.66 -3.16 8.09
N GLU A 184 17.98 -2.38 9.13
CA GLU A 184 17.91 -0.93 9.12
C GLU A 184 18.91 -0.32 8.13
N ASP A 185 20.14 -0.83 8.10
CA ASP A 185 21.16 -0.41 7.12
C ASP A 185 20.70 -0.65 5.69
N ILE A 186 20.09 -1.82 5.43
CA ILE A 186 19.57 -2.18 4.11
C ILE A 186 18.47 -1.21 3.68
N ILE A 187 17.53 -0.89 4.56
CA ILE A 187 16.46 0.08 4.26
C ILE A 187 17.01 1.49 4.09
N ASN A 188 17.96 1.91 4.92
CA ASN A 188 18.61 3.21 4.79
C ASN A 188 19.38 3.35 3.48
N LYS A 189 20.12 2.32 3.05
CA LYS A 189 20.78 2.28 1.73
C LYS A 189 19.78 2.35 0.59
N LEU A 190 18.68 1.61 0.67
CA LEU A 190 17.62 1.65 -0.33
C LEU A 190 16.97 3.03 -0.43
N LYS A 191 16.63 3.67 0.70
CA LYS A 191 16.04 5.03 0.72
C LYS A 191 16.97 6.06 0.09
N LYS A 192 18.27 6.05 0.45
CA LYS A 192 19.28 6.98 -0.09
C LYS A 192 19.46 6.86 -1.60
N ASN A 193 19.34 5.64 -2.14
CA ASN A 193 19.55 5.37 -3.57
C ASN A 193 18.23 5.19 -4.36
N PHE A 194 17.07 5.43 -3.73
CA PHE A 194 15.78 5.02 -4.27
C PHE A 194 15.50 5.55 -5.68
N VAL A 195 15.86 6.82 -5.95
CA VAL A 195 15.70 7.45 -7.27
C VAL A 195 16.68 6.87 -8.29
N ALA A 196 17.93 6.62 -7.89
CA ALA A 196 18.98 6.08 -8.76
C ALA A 196 18.75 4.61 -9.14
N PHE A 197 17.98 3.87 -8.34
CA PHE A 197 17.65 2.46 -8.59
C PHE A 197 16.45 2.27 -9.52
N GLN A 198 15.78 3.35 -9.95
CA GLN A 198 14.67 3.26 -10.89
C GLN A 198 15.14 2.99 -12.32
N VAL A 199 14.25 2.46 -13.14
CA VAL A 199 14.50 2.27 -14.57
C VAL A 199 14.50 3.62 -15.31
N PRO A 200 15.23 3.76 -16.43
CA PRO A 200 15.32 5.02 -17.17
C PRO A 200 13.99 5.59 -17.67
N GLU A 201 12.97 4.75 -17.81
CA GLU A 201 11.63 5.16 -18.24
C GLU A 201 10.77 5.71 -17.09
N ASN A 202 11.24 5.66 -15.83
CA ASN A 202 10.46 6.00 -14.65
C ASN A 202 11.19 7.03 -13.76
N PHE A 203 10.76 8.28 -13.81
CA PHE A 203 11.42 9.38 -13.14
C PHE A 203 10.71 9.74 -11.83
N PHE A 204 11.44 9.68 -10.72
CA PHE A 204 10.94 10.07 -9.40
C PHE A 204 11.54 11.42 -9.00
N PHE A 205 10.68 12.30 -8.51
CA PHE A 205 11.05 13.64 -8.04
C PHE A 205 10.55 13.82 -6.60
N PRO A 206 11.35 13.44 -5.59
CA PRO A 206 11.02 13.72 -4.21
C PRO A 206 10.92 15.22 -3.98
N THR A 207 10.03 15.62 -3.09
CA THR A 207 10.04 16.99 -2.54
C THR A 207 11.24 17.19 -1.60
N SER A 208 11.45 18.42 -1.14
CA SER A 208 12.46 18.77 -0.13
C SER A 208 12.39 17.92 1.14
N LYS A 209 11.22 17.32 1.43
CA LYS A 209 11.00 16.39 2.54
C LYS A 209 11.55 14.97 2.30
N GLY A 210 12.06 14.67 1.11
CA GLY A 210 12.58 13.36 0.75
C GLY A 210 11.53 12.24 0.87
N LEU A 211 11.91 11.13 1.50
CA LEU A 211 11.08 9.94 1.68
C LEU A 211 10.61 9.79 3.14
N THR A 212 10.09 10.87 3.73
CA THR A 212 9.59 10.90 5.12
C THR A 212 8.05 10.80 5.15
N PRO A 213 7.43 10.25 6.21
CA PRO A 213 5.97 10.18 6.34
C PRO A 213 5.31 11.55 6.09
N GLY A 214 4.34 11.58 5.18
CA GLY A 214 3.69 12.81 4.75
C GLY A 214 4.33 13.51 3.56
N ALA A 215 5.49 13.07 3.09
CA ALA A 215 6.13 13.64 1.92
C ALA A 215 5.44 13.19 0.62
N LEU A 216 5.56 14.05 -0.41
CA LEU A 216 5.14 13.73 -1.77
C LEU A 216 6.38 13.41 -2.61
N VAL A 217 6.23 12.44 -3.49
CA VAL A 217 7.20 12.14 -4.56
C VAL A 217 6.44 12.10 -5.87
N PHE A 218 6.82 12.97 -6.80
CA PHE A 218 6.19 13.00 -8.13
C PHE A 218 6.79 11.94 -9.03
N ILE A 219 5.97 11.38 -9.90
CA ILE A 219 6.38 10.34 -10.83
C ILE A 219 5.97 10.75 -12.23
N ASP A 220 6.94 10.83 -13.14
CA ASP A 220 6.71 10.93 -14.57
C ASP A 220 7.25 9.65 -15.24
N SER A 221 6.37 8.86 -15.85
CA SER A 221 6.74 7.60 -16.50
C SER A 221 6.44 7.65 -17.99
N ALA A 222 7.40 7.19 -18.81
CA ALA A 222 7.19 6.96 -20.22
C ALA A 222 6.60 5.56 -20.44
N THR A 223 5.37 5.48 -20.94
CA THR A 223 4.69 4.21 -21.25
C THR A 223 4.44 4.11 -22.76
N PRO A 224 4.12 2.92 -23.29
CA PRO A 224 3.69 2.77 -24.69
C PRO A 224 2.46 3.63 -25.05
N GLY A 225 1.62 3.98 -24.07
CA GLY A 225 0.46 4.86 -24.23
C GLY A 225 0.78 6.36 -24.09
N GLY A 226 2.06 6.72 -23.96
CA GLY A 226 2.55 8.08 -23.74
C GLY A 226 2.94 8.35 -22.29
N VAL A 227 3.09 9.63 -21.93
CA VAL A 227 3.52 9.99 -20.57
C VAL A 227 2.39 9.80 -19.56
N VAL A 228 2.70 9.20 -18.42
CA VAL A 228 1.89 9.24 -17.19
C VAL A 228 2.59 10.16 -16.20
N SER A 229 1.93 11.24 -15.79
CA SER A 229 2.42 12.13 -14.72
C SER A 229 1.50 12.06 -13.52
N THR A 230 2.04 11.71 -12.36
CA THR A 230 1.34 11.46 -11.10
C THR A 230 2.33 11.53 -9.93
N GLY A 231 2.19 10.70 -8.90
CA GLY A 231 3.12 10.60 -7.79
C GLY A 231 2.63 9.61 -6.73
N ILE A 232 3.25 9.71 -5.57
CA ILE A 232 2.94 8.93 -4.37
C ILE A 232 2.98 9.82 -3.13
N TYR A 233 2.37 9.33 -2.07
CA TYR A 233 2.44 9.89 -0.72
C TYR A 233 3.12 8.87 0.20
N VAL A 234 4.09 9.30 1.01
CA VAL A 234 4.72 8.44 2.01
C VAL A 234 3.76 8.23 3.15
N LEU A 235 3.22 7.01 3.24
CA LEU A 235 2.13 6.64 4.14
C LEU A 235 2.64 6.19 5.50
N TYR A 236 3.75 5.46 5.53
CA TYR A 236 4.30 4.85 6.73
C TYR A 236 5.82 4.70 6.61
N MET A 237 6.55 4.81 7.71
CA MET A 237 7.98 4.52 7.80
C MET A 237 8.39 4.18 9.24
N ASP A 238 9.17 3.13 9.40
CA ASP A 238 9.94 2.82 10.60
C ASP A 238 11.40 2.50 10.20
N ASP A 239 12.20 1.98 11.14
CA ASP A 239 13.61 1.70 10.91
C ASP A 239 13.85 0.58 9.88
N THR A 240 12.89 -0.33 9.74
CA THR A 240 13.01 -1.53 8.89
C THR A 240 12.04 -1.56 7.72
N SER A 241 11.24 -0.51 7.52
CA SER A 241 10.29 -0.45 6.43
C SER A 241 9.84 0.97 6.08
N PHE A 242 9.37 1.14 4.84
CA PHE A 242 8.64 2.33 4.40
C PHE A 242 7.61 1.97 3.35
N THR A 243 6.53 2.75 3.29
CA THR A 243 5.37 2.48 2.45
C THR A 243 4.90 3.73 1.74
N TYR A 244 4.62 3.57 0.45
CA TYR A 244 4.03 4.63 -0.37
C TYR A 244 2.64 4.23 -0.82
N VAL A 245 1.70 5.17 -0.80
CA VAL A 245 0.34 4.99 -1.32
C VAL A 245 0.11 5.92 -2.50
N THR A 246 -0.70 5.48 -3.43
CA THR A 246 -0.95 6.20 -4.68
C THR A 246 -2.15 7.16 -4.55
N PRO A 247 -2.16 8.27 -5.31
CA PRO A 247 -3.30 9.18 -5.40
C PRO A 247 -4.40 8.63 -6.32
N GLN A 248 -5.59 9.22 -6.20
CA GLN A 248 -6.68 8.96 -7.13
C GLN A 248 -6.28 9.22 -8.59
N GLY A 249 -6.49 8.20 -9.44
CA GLY A 249 -6.22 8.27 -10.88
C GLY A 249 -4.83 7.78 -11.29
N HIS A 250 -3.96 7.46 -10.34
CA HIS A 250 -2.70 6.72 -10.59
C HIS A 250 -2.99 5.37 -11.28
N PRO A 251 -2.10 4.80 -12.11
CA PRO A 251 -2.34 3.48 -12.74
C PRO A 251 -2.74 2.37 -11.76
N GLU A 252 -2.07 2.35 -10.61
CA GLU A 252 -2.32 1.43 -9.50
C GLU A 252 -3.03 2.15 -8.35
N ALA A 253 -4.10 1.55 -7.84
CA ALA A 253 -4.78 1.91 -6.59
C ALA A 253 -4.27 0.98 -5.49
N GLY A 254 -3.47 1.51 -4.58
CA GLY A 254 -2.86 0.73 -3.51
C GLY A 254 -1.59 1.33 -2.97
N TRP A 255 -0.76 0.48 -2.40
CA TRP A 255 0.52 0.85 -1.82
C TRP A 255 1.57 -0.22 -2.07
N ILE A 256 2.81 0.20 -1.90
CA ILE A 256 3.99 -0.66 -1.95
C ILE A 256 4.78 -0.43 -0.67
N THR A 257 5.09 -1.53 0.02
CA THR A 257 5.94 -1.54 1.21
C THR A 257 7.29 -2.13 0.87
N PHE A 258 8.33 -1.41 1.24
CA PHE A 258 9.72 -1.85 1.21
C PHE A 258 10.08 -2.19 2.65
N SER A 259 10.62 -3.38 2.88
CA SER A 259 10.94 -3.86 4.24
C SER A 259 12.16 -4.76 4.22
N ALA A 260 12.98 -4.72 5.26
CA ALA A 260 14.03 -5.69 5.49
C ALA A 260 13.80 -6.39 6.83
N LYS A 261 14.13 -7.67 6.91
CA LYS A 261 14.14 -8.41 8.17
C LYS A 261 15.21 -9.49 8.15
N GLU A 262 15.68 -9.91 9.31
CA GLU A 262 16.50 -11.11 9.43
C GLU A 262 15.67 -12.37 9.16
N GLU A 263 16.27 -13.32 8.47
CA GLU A 263 15.69 -14.61 8.12
C GLU A 263 16.83 -15.62 7.94
N GLU A 264 16.90 -16.62 8.82
CA GLU A 264 17.89 -17.71 8.76
C GLU A 264 19.35 -17.23 8.68
N GLY A 265 19.71 -16.20 9.46
CA GLY A 265 21.07 -15.62 9.49
C GLY A 265 21.42 -14.74 8.28
N LYS A 266 20.45 -14.48 7.39
CA LYS A 266 20.56 -13.55 6.25
C LYS A 266 19.57 -12.41 6.41
N ILE A 267 19.73 -11.35 5.62
CA ILE A 267 18.72 -10.28 5.55
C ILE A 267 17.87 -10.48 4.32
N ARG A 268 16.56 -10.57 4.51
CA ARG A 268 15.59 -10.57 3.42
C ARG A 268 15.09 -9.15 3.17
N LEU A 269 15.59 -8.53 2.11
CA LEU A 269 14.97 -7.33 1.55
C LEU A 269 13.73 -7.73 0.75
N GLN A 270 12.62 -7.03 0.98
CA GLN A 270 11.34 -7.28 0.35
C GLN A 270 10.71 -6.00 -0.20
N ILE A 271 10.16 -6.08 -1.41
CA ILE A 271 9.24 -5.08 -1.98
C ILE A 271 7.90 -5.77 -2.15
N GLN A 272 6.88 -5.33 -1.42
CA GLN A 272 5.53 -5.90 -1.48
C GLN A 272 4.53 -4.86 -1.97
N GLY A 273 4.06 -5.03 -3.20
CA GLY A 273 2.93 -4.27 -3.73
C GLY A 273 1.63 -5.01 -3.47
N LEU A 274 0.65 -4.34 -2.87
CA LEU A 274 -0.74 -4.79 -2.79
C LEU A 274 -1.57 -3.77 -3.56
N VAL A 275 -2.13 -4.14 -4.71
CA VAL A 275 -2.71 -3.17 -5.65
C VAL A 275 -3.92 -3.73 -6.40
N ARG A 276 -4.78 -2.83 -6.87
CA ARG A 276 -5.69 -3.05 -8.00
C ARG A 276 -5.33 -2.05 -9.12
N ALA A 277 -5.67 -2.35 -10.36
CA ALA A 277 -5.73 -1.29 -11.36
C ALA A 277 -6.79 -0.26 -10.95
N SER A 278 -6.52 1.03 -11.11
CA SER A 278 -7.40 2.09 -10.59
C SER A 278 -8.73 2.20 -11.31
N ASP A 279 -8.76 1.92 -12.61
CA ASP A 279 -9.93 2.07 -13.48
C ASP A 279 -9.93 1.03 -14.62
N PRO A 280 -11.01 0.93 -15.43
CA PRO A 280 -11.11 -0.05 -16.51
C PRO A 280 -10.04 0.07 -17.60
N PHE A 281 -9.61 1.30 -17.92
CA PHE A 281 -8.57 1.52 -18.92
C PHE A 281 -7.25 0.93 -18.43
N PHE A 282 -6.88 1.21 -17.18
CA PHE A 282 -5.67 0.65 -16.60
C PHE A 282 -5.75 -0.85 -16.37
N GLU A 283 -6.92 -1.44 -16.10
CA GLU A 283 -7.05 -2.91 -16.00
C GLU A 283 -6.75 -3.59 -17.35
N ILE A 284 -7.24 -3.01 -18.45
CA ILE A 284 -6.96 -3.50 -19.81
C ILE A 284 -5.47 -3.30 -20.15
N ALA A 285 -4.94 -2.10 -19.93
CA ALA A 285 -3.53 -1.80 -20.18
C ALA A 285 -2.59 -2.69 -19.34
N TYR A 286 -2.97 -2.98 -18.10
CA TYR A 286 -2.26 -3.88 -17.20
C TYR A 286 -2.24 -5.31 -17.73
N ALA A 287 -3.35 -5.80 -18.27
CA ALA A 287 -3.42 -7.13 -18.87
C ALA A 287 -2.58 -7.27 -20.15
N ILE A 288 -2.42 -6.21 -20.94
CA ILE A 288 -1.65 -6.23 -22.20
C ILE A 288 -0.15 -6.08 -21.95
N ALA A 289 0.27 -5.11 -21.14
CA ALA A 289 1.69 -4.77 -20.96
C ALA A 289 2.06 -4.27 -19.57
N GLY A 290 1.12 -3.72 -18.79
CA GLY A 290 1.44 -3.09 -17.51
C GLY A 290 1.99 -4.05 -16.46
N GLN A 291 1.65 -5.34 -16.51
CA GLN A 291 2.23 -6.35 -15.63
C GLN A 291 3.76 -6.44 -15.78
N ALA A 292 4.23 -6.65 -17.02
CA ALA A 292 5.65 -6.78 -17.32
C ALA A 292 6.42 -5.49 -16.99
N PHE A 293 5.80 -4.33 -17.25
CA PHE A 293 6.40 -3.04 -16.94
C PHE A 293 6.63 -2.85 -15.42
N GLN A 294 5.63 -3.14 -14.60
CA GLN A 294 5.75 -3.02 -13.14
C GLN A 294 6.78 -4.01 -12.58
N GLU A 295 6.82 -5.23 -13.11
CA GLU A 295 7.75 -6.27 -12.67
C GLU A 295 9.20 -5.91 -13.01
N LYS A 296 9.43 -5.36 -14.21
CA LYS A 296 10.73 -4.82 -14.61
C LYS A 296 11.21 -3.74 -13.65
N ILE A 297 10.35 -2.82 -13.22
CA ILE A 297 10.71 -1.74 -12.30
C ILE A 297 11.23 -2.30 -10.98
N TRP A 298 10.47 -3.17 -10.31
CA TRP A 298 10.83 -3.63 -8.97
C TRP A 298 11.95 -4.67 -8.97
N LEU A 299 12.04 -5.52 -9.99
CA LEU A 299 13.22 -6.39 -10.17
C LEU A 299 14.48 -5.55 -10.41
N ASN A 300 14.41 -4.49 -11.22
CA ASN A 300 15.55 -3.59 -11.41
C ASN A 300 16.02 -2.94 -10.10
N VAL A 301 15.10 -2.54 -9.22
CA VAL A 301 15.47 -2.01 -7.90
C VAL A 301 16.26 -3.04 -7.10
N LEU A 302 15.87 -4.31 -7.12
CA LEU A 302 16.63 -5.38 -6.45
C LEU A 302 17.98 -5.63 -7.12
N THR A 303 18.03 -5.68 -8.44
CA THR A 303 19.29 -5.81 -9.21
C THR A 303 20.25 -4.67 -8.89
N GLN A 304 19.77 -3.43 -8.81
CA GLN A 304 20.60 -2.28 -8.48
C GLN A 304 21.05 -2.31 -7.01
N MET A 305 20.21 -2.81 -6.10
CA MET A 305 20.61 -3.05 -4.71
C MET A 305 21.70 -4.13 -4.61
N ALA A 306 21.55 -5.26 -5.32
CA ALA A 306 22.55 -6.33 -5.34
C ALA A 306 23.91 -5.82 -5.83
N LYS A 307 23.92 -5.04 -6.93
CA LYS A 307 25.12 -4.38 -7.43
C LYS A 307 25.72 -3.40 -6.42
N HIS A 308 24.90 -2.59 -5.76
CA HIS A 308 25.36 -1.62 -4.77
C HIS A 308 25.98 -2.27 -3.53
N LEU A 309 25.55 -3.48 -3.18
CA LEU A 309 26.08 -4.28 -2.08
C LEU A 309 27.21 -5.24 -2.51
N GLU A 310 27.54 -5.27 -3.81
CA GLU A 310 28.52 -6.19 -4.39
C GLU A 310 28.21 -7.66 -4.08
N ILE A 311 26.93 -8.05 -4.23
CA ILE A 311 26.45 -9.43 -4.09
C ILE A 311 25.88 -9.95 -5.40
N GLU A 312 25.75 -11.27 -5.52
CA GLU A 312 25.02 -11.91 -6.62
C GLU A 312 23.54 -11.47 -6.63
N ASP A 313 23.02 -11.18 -7.83
CA ASP A 313 21.59 -10.89 -7.99
C ASP A 313 20.78 -12.19 -7.91
N ASN A 314 20.25 -12.45 -6.71
CA ASN A 314 19.34 -13.56 -6.43
C ASN A 314 17.87 -13.10 -6.33
N GLY A 315 17.52 -12.01 -7.01
CA GLY A 315 16.18 -11.43 -6.99
C GLY A 315 15.09 -12.41 -7.42
N GLN A 316 14.09 -12.61 -6.56
CA GLN A 316 12.95 -13.48 -6.81
C GLN A 316 11.63 -12.71 -6.74
N MET A 317 10.60 -13.22 -7.40
CA MET A 317 9.25 -12.66 -7.34
C MET A 317 8.21 -13.75 -7.18
N VAL A 318 7.25 -13.51 -6.28
CA VAL A 318 6.02 -14.31 -6.14
C VAL A 318 4.80 -13.43 -6.35
N LYS A 319 3.77 -13.98 -7.01
CA LYS A 319 2.48 -13.34 -7.24
C LYS A 319 1.38 -14.09 -6.51
N TYR A 320 0.53 -13.35 -5.82
CA TYR A 320 -0.68 -13.85 -5.19
C TYR A 320 -1.85 -12.96 -5.60
N LYS A 321 -3.06 -13.51 -5.69
CA LYS A 321 -4.25 -12.77 -6.12
C LYS A 321 -5.33 -12.84 -5.02
N PRO A 322 -5.33 -11.90 -4.04
CA PRO A 322 -6.33 -11.89 -2.98
C PRO A 322 -7.78 -11.87 -3.48
N ALA A 323 -8.03 -11.14 -4.58
CA ALA A 323 -9.36 -11.01 -5.17
C ALA A 323 -9.32 -11.08 -6.71
N ASN A 324 -10.05 -12.05 -7.28
CA ASN A 324 -10.10 -12.29 -8.73
C ASN A 324 -11.30 -11.62 -9.44
N TYR A 325 -11.90 -10.60 -8.83
CA TYR A 325 -13.03 -9.85 -9.39
C TYR A 325 -12.71 -8.36 -9.53
N CYS A 326 -13.31 -7.73 -10.54
CA CYS A 326 -13.30 -6.27 -10.69
C CYS A 326 -14.43 -5.62 -9.89
N GLN A 327 -14.23 -4.40 -9.42
CA GLN A 327 -15.18 -3.60 -8.66
C GLN A 327 -15.92 -2.64 -9.59
N TRP A 328 -16.96 -3.12 -10.27
CA TRP A 328 -17.70 -2.31 -11.27
C TRP A 328 -18.26 -0.99 -10.74
N GLY A 329 -18.64 -0.94 -9.46
CA GLY A 329 -19.02 0.32 -8.80
C GLY A 329 -17.89 1.36 -8.69
N LYS A 330 -16.67 1.05 -9.16
CA LYS A 330 -15.51 1.95 -9.26
C LYS A 330 -15.14 2.30 -10.69
N CYS A 331 -15.96 1.95 -11.70
CA CYS A 331 -15.69 2.27 -13.10
C CYS A 331 -15.51 3.78 -13.36
N GLY A 332 -16.24 4.63 -12.62
CA GLY A 332 -16.15 6.09 -12.69
C GLY A 332 -14.78 6.66 -12.33
N ASN A 333 -13.87 5.86 -11.75
CA ASN A 333 -12.48 6.26 -11.52
C ASN A 333 -11.75 6.66 -12.81
N ILE A 334 -12.20 6.19 -13.98
CA ILE A 334 -11.65 6.58 -15.30
C ILE A 334 -11.64 8.09 -15.50
N TRP A 335 -12.56 8.82 -14.86
CA TRP A 335 -12.58 10.29 -14.86
C TRP A 335 -11.27 10.90 -14.38
N TYR A 336 -10.54 10.21 -13.50
CA TYR A 336 -9.31 10.69 -12.88
C TYR A 336 -8.04 10.13 -13.55
N ASN A 337 -8.18 9.28 -14.57
CA ASN A 337 -7.09 8.54 -15.18
C ASN A 337 -5.89 9.42 -15.55
N ALA A 338 -4.73 9.15 -14.94
CA ALA A 338 -3.53 9.97 -15.07
C ALA A 338 -2.91 9.90 -16.48
N GLN A 339 -3.04 8.78 -17.20
CA GLN A 339 -2.56 8.66 -18.58
C GLN A 339 -3.37 9.57 -19.50
N LEU A 340 -4.71 9.45 -19.47
CA LEU A 340 -5.62 10.25 -20.28
C LEU A 340 -5.48 11.75 -19.98
N ARG A 341 -5.35 12.12 -18.69
CA ARG A 341 -5.14 13.51 -18.28
C ARG A 341 -3.73 14.04 -18.57
N SER A 342 -2.79 13.17 -18.92
CA SER A 342 -1.44 13.55 -19.35
C SER A 342 -1.29 13.63 -20.86
N LEU A 343 -2.19 13.04 -21.66
CA LEU A 343 -2.17 13.05 -23.13
C LEU A 343 -1.93 14.43 -23.77
N PRO A 344 -2.49 15.56 -23.27
CA PRO A 344 -2.22 16.88 -23.85
C PRO A 344 -0.72 17.28 -23.83
N LEU A 345 0.11 16.63 -23.00
CA LEU A 345 1.57 16.83 -22.99
C LEU A 345 2.29 16.09 -24.11
N ASN A 346 1.70 15.01 -24.65
CA ASN A 346 2.30 14.26 -25.75
C ASN A 346 2.45 15.13 -27.00
N PHE A 347 1.59 16.14 -27.20
CA PHE A 347 1.71 17.04 -28.36
C PHE A 347 2.78 18.13 -28.21
N THR A 348 3.15 18.53 -27.00
CA THR A 348 4.02 19.70 -26.77
C THR A 348 5.42 19.38 -26.24
N LYS A 349 5.66 18.19 -25.65
CA LYS A 349 6.95 17.82 -25.02
C LYS A 349 7.67 16.59 -25.60
N LEU A 350 7.11 15.90 -26.60
CA LEU A 350 7.77 14.74 -27.24
C LEU A 350 8.99 15.13 -28.11
N LEU A 351 9.02 16.35 -28.67
CA LEU A 351 10.13 16.85 -29.47
C LEU A 351 11.41 17.19 -28.65
N PRO A 352 11.33 17.84 -27.47
CA PRO A 352 12.53 18.21 -26.71
C PRO A 352 13.11 17.09 -25.82
N MET A 353 12.28 16.16 -25.30
CA MET A 353 12.78 15.10 -24.40
C MET A 353 13.63 14.07 -25.15
N SER A 354 13.29 13.71 -26.40
CA SER A 354 14.10 12.78 -27.19
C SER A 354 15.48 13.35 -27.54
N LYS A 355 15.61 14.69 -27.66
CA LYS A 355 16.89 15.39 -27.83
C LYS A 355 17.72 15.41 -26.54
N LYS A 356 17.12 15.79 -25.40
CA LYS A 356 17.84 15.83 -24.11
C LYS A 356 18.32 14.46 -23.63
N VAL A 357 17.56 13.39 -23.90
CA VAL A 357 17.98 12.01 -23.59
C VAL A 357 19.13 11.55 -24.49
N LYS A 358 19.17 11.99 -25.76
CA LYS A 358 20.32 11.75 -26.67
C LYS A 358 21.57 12.54 -26.25
N GLU A 359 21.43 13.80 -25.84
CA GLU A 359 22.57 14.65 -25.43
C GLU A 359 23.19 14.22 -24.10
N LYS A 360 22.39 13.74 -23.13
CA LYS A 360 22.90 13.15 -21.88
C LYS A 360 23.69 11.85 -22.10
N ARG A 361 23.41 11.11 -23.19
CA ARG A 361 24.17 9.91 -23.59
C ARG A 361 25.55 10.22 -24.17
N ILE A 362 25.75 11.41 -24.75
CA ILE A 362 27.01 11.80 -25.40
C ILE A 362 27.96 12.50 -24.41
N SER A 363 27.44 13.15 -23.36
CA SER A 363 28.20 13.98 -22.43
C SER A 363 28.50 13.33 -21.06
N GLY A 364 27.97 12.14 -20.77
CA GLY A 364 28.10 11.47 -19.47
C GLY A 364 29.34 10.57 -19.34
N GLY A 365 30.53 11.09 -19.64
CA GLY A 365 31.75 10.62 -18.99
C GLY A 365 31.77 11.20 -17.57
N TYR A 366 31.76 10.34 -16.56
CA TYR A 366 31.66 10.73 -15.15
C TYR A 366 32.73 11.78 -14.76
N ARG A 367 32.26 12.89 -14.21
CA ARG A 367 32.88 13.57 -13.07
C ARG A 367 31.83 13.72 -11.99
#